data_AF-A0A8J7TW84-F1
#
_entry.id   AF-A0A8J7TW84-F1
#
_cell.length_a   1.000
_cell.length_b   1.000
_cell.length_c   1.000
_cell.angle_alpha   90.00
_cell.angle_beta   90.00
_cell.angle_gamma   90.00
#
_symmetry.space_group_name_H-M   'P 1'
#
loop_
_entity.id
_entity.type
_entity.pdbx_description
1 polymer ?
#
loop_
_entity_poly.entity_id
_entity_poly.type
_entity_poly.pdbx_seq_one_letter_code
_entity_poly.pdbx_strand_id
1 'polypeptide(L)'
;MAEFLSVDPAELYLPPSRPTGADPGKLARQIAKHGASLAGMPPLQVVRGRDGHLRINDGVTRATRAAKLRPGEPVIVEVIQDLPRLNVTRMPRVKDRLP
;
A
#
# COMPACT_ATOMS: atom_id res chain seq x y z
N MET A 1 -0.05 14.36 16.34
CA MET A 1 -1.16 14.41 15.37
C MET A 1 -0.90 13.35 14.31
N ALA A 2 -1.92 12.63 13.85
CA ALA A 2 -1.76 11.70 12.74
C ALA A 2 -1.55 12.47 11.44
N GLU A 3 -0.57 12.08 10.64
CA GLU A 3 -0.30 12.66 9.32
C GLU A 3 -0.93 11.78 8.25
N PHE A 4 -1.74 12.37 7.37
CA PHE A 4 -2.37 11.69 6.26
C PHE A 4 -1.85 12.22 4.93
N LEU A 5 -1.53 11.30 4.01
CA LEU A 5 -1.04 11.63 2.68
C LEU A 5 -1.95 11.01 1.62
N SER A 6 -2.04 11.69 0.47
CA SER A 6 -2.65 11.18 -0.76
C SER A 6 -1.54 10.69 -1.67
N VAL A 7 -1.48 9.38 -1.94
CA VAL A 7 -0.35 8.76 -2.67
C VAL A 7 -0.84 7.70 -3.64
N ASP A 8 -0.08 7.47 -4.71
CA ASP A 8 -0.31 6.33 -5.60
C ASP A 8 0.00 5.01 -4.85
N PRO A 9 -0.98 4.12 -4.64
CA PRO A 9 -0.74 2.84 -3.97
C PRO A 9 0.27 1.95 -4.71
N ALA A 10 0.45 2.14 -6.02
CA ALA A 10 1.38 1.39 -6.87
C ALA A 10 2.85 1.69 -6.51
N GLU A 11 3.12 2.88 -5.96
CA GLU A 11 4.45 3.36 -5.59
C GLU A 11 4.88 2.97 -4.17
N LEU A 12 3.96 2.45 -3.36
CA LEU A 12 4.25 2.02 -2.00
C LEU A 12 5.12 0.76 -1.98
N TYR A 13 6.11 0.75 -1.08
CA TYR A 13 6.97 -0.41 -0.84
C TYR A 13 6.27 -1.48 -0.02
N LEU A 14 6.47 -2.75 -0.38
CA LEU A 14 5.91 -3.90 0.34
C LEU A 14 6.69 -4.18 1.64
N PRO A 15 6.05 -4.72 2.69
CA PRO A 15 6.74 -5.14 3.89
C PRO A 15 7.52 -6.44 3.66
N PRO A 16 8.62 -6.69 4.43
CA PRO A 16 9.40 -7.93 4.36
C PRO A 16 8.61 -9.22 4.55
N SER A 17 7.47 -9.15 5.26
CA SER A 17 6.56 -10.28 5.45
C SER A 17 5.67 -10.58 4.23
N ARG A 18 5.66 -9.72 3.21
CA ARG A 18 4.86 -9.84 1.98
C ARG A 18 5.68 -9.48 0.73
N PRO A 19 6.87 -10.07 0.50
CA PRO A 19 7.75 -9.69 -0.61
C PRO A 19 7.18 -10.03 -1.98
N THR A 20 6.23 -10.98 -2.03
CA THR A 20 5.51 -11.41 -3.22
C THR A 20 4.20 -10.63 -3.45
N GLY A 21 3.87 -9.66 -2.60
CA GLY A 21 2.66 -8.85 -2.71
C GLY A 21 1.46 -9.38 -1.91
N ALA A 22 0.26 -9.09 -2.42
CA ALA A 22 -0.98 -9.50 -1.77
C ALA A 22 -1.20 -11.01 -1.85
N ASP A 23 -1.75 -11.58 -0.78
CA ASP A 23 -2.25 -12.96 -0.81
C ASP A 23 -3.37 -13.11 -1.86
N PRO A 24 -3.27 -14.05 -2.82
CA PRO A 24 -4.25 -14.17 -3.91
C PRO A 24 -5.68 -14.40 -3.41
N GLY A 25 -5.87 -15.25 -2.40
CA GLY A 25 -7.19 -15.55 -1.85
C GLY A 25 -7.81 -14.37 -1.09
N LYS A 26 -7.00 -13.58 -0.37
CA LYS A 26 -7.46 -12.32 0.23
C LYS A 26 -7.79 -11.28 -0.83
N LEU A 27 -6.96 -11.16 -1.87
CA LEU A 27 -7.19 -10.21 -2.96
C LEU A 27 -8.49 -10.52 -3.72
N ALA A 28 -8.70 -11.79 -4.11
CA ALA A 28 -9.92 -12.20 -4.78
C ALA A 28 -11.17 -11.88 -3.95
N ARG A 29 -11.13 -12.15 -2.63
CA ARG A 29 -12.23 -11.78 -1.71
C ARG A 29 -12.45 -10.27 -1.60
N GLN A 30 -11.38 -9.48 -1.56
CA GLN A 30 -11.46 -8.02 -1.52
C GLN A 30 -12.08 -7.46 -2.81
N ILE A 31 -11.67 -7.99 -3.97
CA ILE A 31 -12.23 -7.62 -5.28
C ILE A 31 -13.70 -8.03 -5.37
N ALA A 32 -14.06 -9.25 -4.97
CA ALA A 32 -15.46 -9.71 -5.01
C ALA A 32 -16.38 -8.84 -4.13
N LYS A 33 -15.90 -8.42 -2.96
CA LYS A 33 -16.70 -7.63 -2.01
C LYS A 33 -16.79 -6.14 -2.36
N HIS A 34 -15.72 -5.54 -2.88
CA HIS A 34 -15.62 -4.08 -3.03
C HIS A 34 -15.43 -3.61 -4.48
N GLY A 35 -15.16 -4.52 -5.41
CA GLY A 35 -14.87 -4.20 -6.80
C GLY A 35 -13.74 -3.17 -6.92
N ALA A 36 -13.92 -2.21 -7.82
CA ALA A 36 -13.02 -1.08 -8.01
C ALA A 36 -13.29 0.11 -7.06
N SER A 37 -14.31 0.04 -6.20
CA SER A 37 -14.69 1.18 -5.36
C SER A 37 -13.65 1.47 -4.28
N LEU A 38 -13.25 2.74 -4.16
CA LEU A 38 -12.40 3.25 -3.07
C LEU A 38 -13.22 3.97 -2.00
N ALA A 39 -14.51 4.20 -2.23
CA ALA A 39 -15.38 4.87 -1.27
C ALA A 39 -15.45 4.07 0.04
N GLY A 40 -15.21 4.75 1.17
CA GLY A 40 -15.19 4.13 2.49
C GLY A 40 -14.03 3.15 2.72
N MET A 41 -13.04 3.10 1.81
CA MET A 41 -11.84 2.29 2.04
C MET A 41 -11.05 2.89 3.22
N PRO A 42 -10.78 2.11 4.29
CA PRO A 42 -9.96 2.62 5.39
C PRO A 42 -8.56 3.02 4.91
N PRO A 43 -7.96 4.08 5.48
CA PRO A 43 -6.59 4.45 5.17
C PRO A 43 -5.62 3.28 5.28
N LEU A 44 -4.62 3.24 4.41
CA LEU A 44 -3.51 2.30 4.59
C LEU A 44 -2.59 2.85 5.69
N GLN A 45 -1.95 1.98 6.45
CA GLN A 45 -0.90 2.42 7.37
C GLN A 45 0.45 2.30 6.70
N VAL A 46 1.27 3.34 6.80
CA VAL A 46 2.63 3.35 6.25
C VAL A 46 3.64 3.82 7.27
N VAL A 47 4.86 3.34 7.10
CA VAL A 47 6.04 3.90 7.76
C VAL A 47 6.81 4.72 6.73
N ARG A 48 7.22 5.93 7.12
CA ARG A 48 8.12 6.77 6.31
C ARG A 48 9.57 6.41 6.60
N GLY A 49 10.25 5.86 5.60
CA GLY A 49 11.66 5.49 5.67
C GLY A 49 12.59 6.64 5.31
N ARG A 50 13.84 6.27 5.05
CA ARG A 50 14.87 7.16 4.48
C ARG A 50 14.36 7.83 3.19
N ASP A 51 14.74 9.09 2.99
CA ASP A 51 14.43 9.88 1.79
C ASP A 51 12.92 10.07 1.53
N GLY A 52 12.09 9.92 2.58
CA GLY A 52 10.63 10.09 2.50
C GLY A 52 9.88 8.92 1.88
N HIS A 53 10.57 7.82 1.54
CA HIS A 53 9.93 6.65 0.93
C HIS A 53 8.95 5.97 1.87
N LEU A 54 7.79 5.56 1.35
CA LEU A 54 6.72 4.98 2.16
C LEU A 54 6.65 3.47 1.97
N ARG A 55 6.62 2.73 3.09
CA ARG A 55 6.39 1.27 3.10
C ARG A 55 5.10 0.95 3.83
N ILE A 56 4.33 0.04 3.28
CA ILE A 56 3.09 -0.45 3.89
C ILE A 56 3.40 -1.15 5.20
N ASN A 57 2.71 -0.72 6.26
CA ASN A 57 2.59 -1.43 7.53
C ASN A 57 1.31 -2.29 7.54
N ASP A 58 0.17 -1.70 7.15
CA ASP A 58 -1.11 -2.40 6.98
C ASP A 58 -1.79 -2.01 5.67
N GLY A 59 -2.48 -2.99 5.06
CA GLY A 59 -3.30 -2.75 3.88
C GLY A 59 -2.70 -3.18 2.54
N VAL A 60 -1.72 -4.11 2.51
CA VAL A 60 -1.14 -4.64 1.26
C VAL A 60 -2.22 -5.06 0.26
N THR A 61 -3.22 -5.83 0.70
CA THR A 61 -4.31 -6.28 -0.18
C THR A 61 -5.18 -5.12 -0.69
N ARG A 62 -5.44 -4.09 0.13
CA ARG A 62 -6.19 -2.91 -0.29
C ARG A 62 -5.39 -2.08 -1.30
N ALA A 63 -4.10 -1.87 -1.05
CA ALA A 63 -3.18 -1.18 -1.95
C ALA A 63 -3.10 -1.88 -3.31
N THR A 64 -2.90 -3.21 -3.31
CA THR A 64 -2.86 -4.02 -4.54
C THR A 64 -4.18 -3.95 -5.31
N ARG A 65 -5.34 -4.02 -4.62
CA ARG A 65 -6.64 -3.88 -5.29
C ARG A 65 -6.78 -2.50 -5.95
N ALA A 66 -6.46 -1.44 -5.24
CA ALA A 66 -6.54 -0.07 -5.75
C ALA A 66 -5.61 0.11 -6.96
N ALA A 67 -4.34 -0.25 -6.84
CA ALA A 67 -3.36 -0.18 -7.92
C ALA A 67 -3.77 -1.02 -9.16
N LYS A 68 -4.38 -2.20 -8.95
CA LYS A 68 -4.83 -3.09 -10.04
C LYS A 68 -6.07 -2.57 -10.76
N LEU A 69 -7.07 -2.09 -10.02
CA LEU A 69 -8.39 -1.76 -10.59
C LEU A 69 -8.57 -0.28 -10.90
N ARG A 70 -7.76 0.59 -10.31
CA ARG A 70 -7.78 2.06 -10.46
C ARG A 70 -6.34 2.60 -10.56
N PRO A 71 -5.56 2.18 -11.57
CA PRO A 71 -4.16 2.60 -11.70
C PRO A 71 -4.05 4.12 -11.77
N GLY A 72 -3.11 4.69 -10.99
CA GLY A 72 -2.88 6.14 -10.89
C GLY A 72 -3.88 6.91 -10.01
N GLU A 73 -4.94 6.27 -9.51
CA GLU A 73 -5.84 6.91 -8.54
C GLU A 73 -5.23 6.88 -7.14
N PRO A 74 -5.05 8.04 -6.48
CA PRO A 74 -4.41 8.08 -5.19
C PRO A 74 -5.32 7.53 -4.09
N VAL A 75 -4.69 6.99 -3.05
CA VAL A 75 -5.35 6.52 -1.83
C VAL A 75 -4.84 7.30 -0.63
N ILE A 76 -5.67 7.39 0.41
CA ILE A 76 -5.26 7.99 1.68
C ILE A 76 -4.44 6.97 2.48
N VAL A 77 -3.28 7.42 2.96
CA VAL A 77 -2.43 6.67 3.87
C VAL A 77 -2.17 7.47 5.14
N GLU A 78 -2.07 6.77 6.25
CA GLU A 78 -1.67 7.30 7.55
C GLU A 78 -0.20 6.98 7.79
N VAL A 79 0.61 8.01 8.04
CA VAL A 79 2.00 7.83 8.47
C VAL A 79 2.01 7.54 9.96
N ILE A 80 2.25 6.29 10.32
CA ILE A 80 2.22 5.85 11.72
C ILE A 80 3.57 6.01 12.43
N GLN A 81 4.65 6.13 11.66
CA GLN A 81 6.01 6.27 12.19
C GLN A 81 6.98 6.81 11.13
N ASP A 82 7.87 7.72 11.54
CA ASP A 82 9.06 8.12 10.79
C ASP A 82 10.28 7.31 11.25
N LEU A 83 10.89 6.57 10.33
CA LEU A 83 12.09 5.76 10.52
C LEU A 83 13.18 6.20 9.52
N PRO A 84 13.86 7.34 9.75
CA PRO A 84 14.80 7.92 8.77
C PRO A 84 16.01 7.02 8.45
N ARG A 85 16.31 6.03 9.30
CA ARG A 85 17.36 5.02 9.07
C ARG A 85 16.90 3.79 8.31
N LEU A 86 15.58 3.60 8.14
CA LEU A 86 15.03 2.44 7.44
C LEU A 86 15.11 2.65 5.94
N ASN A 87 15.95 1.86 5.27
CA ASN A 87 15.94 1.79 3.81
C ASN A 87 14.84 0.83 3.33
N VAL A 88 13.70 1.38 2.93
CA VAL A 88 12.55 0.61 2.41
C VAL A 88 12.70 0.19 0.95
N THR A 89 13.63 0.81 0.21
CA THR A 89 13.75 0.62 -1.26
C THR A 89 14.32 -0.73 -1.66
N ARG A 90 14.79 -1.53 -0.69
CA ARG A 90 15.20 -2.92 -0.87
C ARG A 90 14.04 -3.87 -1.10
N MET A 91 12.81 -3.43 -0.84
CA MET A 91 11.60 -4.19 -1.10
C MET A 91 11.03 -3.82 -2.47
N PRO A 92 10.31 -4.73 -3.15
CA PRO A 92 9.54 -4.37 -4.33
C PRO A 92 8.41 -3.40 -3.96
N ARG A 93 7.99 -2.60 -4.93
CA ARG A 93 6.76 -1.81 -4.85
C ARG A 93 5.55 -2.68 -5.17
N VAL A 94 4.36 -2.19 -4.84
CA VAL A 94 3.10 -2.86 -5.17
C VAL A 94 3.00 -3.12 -6.68
N LYS A 95 3.38 -2.16 -7.52
CA LYS A 95 3.34 -2.32 -9.00
C LYS A 95 4.18 -3.47 -9.53
N ASP A 96 5.30 -3.76 -8.88
CA ASP A 96 6.23 -4.82 -9.29
C ASP A 96 5.68 -6.23 -8.99
N ARG A 97 4.61 -6.32 -8.19
CA ARG A 97 3.97 -7.55 -7.71
C ARG A 97 2.47 -7.59 -7.98
N LEU A 98 1.99 -6.81 -8.95
CA LEU A 98 0.60 -6.92 -9.38
C LEU A 98 0.37 -8.30 -10.04
N PRO A 99 -0.70 -9.02 -9.65
CA PRO A 99 -1.10 -10.26 -10.30
C PRO A 99 -1.95 -10.02 -11.55
#